data_AF-A0A8J5BXA7-F1
#
_entry.id   AF-A0A8J5BXA7-F1
#
_cell.length_a   1.000
_cell.length_b   1.000
_cell.length_c   1.000
_cell.angle_alpha   90.00
_cell.angle_beta   90.00
_cell.angle_gamma   90.00
#
_symmetry.space_group_name_H-M   'P 1'
#
loop_
_entity.id
_entity.type
_entity.pdbx_description
1 polymer ?
#
loop_
_entity_poly.entity_id
_entity_poly.type
_entity_poly.pdbx_seq_one_letter_code
_entity_poly.pdbx_strand_id
1 'polypeptide(L)'
;MSTVDAVQSLSQVLGAVADSLAVADSPAVALLHDEAVGAEISTRLRGPNSGAGDDNLCRWLYDTFQSNDPDLQLVVLKFMPTVAGVYLSRAVSRQPLAGFEAVLLALYAYETVTRGNEAESLTLPDLSNPSVYHEGKASPKKSAAELTVAVLSPVLEPYGTVRSTKRARIVGVALELYYNKISSMPASSKLAFCEFCLAWVWQGQKTCEGKEESGDGKEPEPAPARSYNVPFPWELFQPAIRIVGHCLLAPSSSEELKAVAYTAVERLYLRATHDMKPQEILAARSLLRLGKMPGDDIAEPTITANSEYSEEALKKTAQLA
;
A
#
# COMPACT_ATOMS: atom_id res chain seq x y z
N MET A 1 -17.73 20.06 -4.05
CA MET A 1 -16.71 21.14 -4.09
C MET A 1 -16.11 21.11 -5.48
N SER A 2 -15.98 22.25 -6.18
CA SER A 2 -15.32 22.27 -7.49
C SER A 2 -13.79 22.23 -7.33
N THR A 3 -13.06 21.92 -8.40
CA THR A 3 -11.59 21.92 -8.41
C THR A 3 -10.99 23.29 -8.06
N VAL A 4 -11.59 24.36 -8.57
CA VAL A 4 -11.17 25.74 -8.29
C VAL A 4 -11.39 26.08 -6.82
N ASP A 5 -12.55 25.73 -6.25
CA ASP A 5 -12.84 25.94 -4.83
C ASP A 5 -11.87 25.15 -3.94
N ALA A 6 -11.51 23.93 -4.36
CA ALA A 6 -10.57 23.08 -3.64
C ALA A 6 -9.17 23.73 -3.58
N VAL A 7 -8.66 24.23 -4.71
CA VAL A 7 -7.35 24.90 -4.77
C VAL A 7 -7.37 26.22 -3.98
N GLN A 8 -8.42 27.01 -4.10
CA GLN A 8 -8.56 28.25 -3.34
C GLN A 8 -8.68 28.01 -1.83
N SER A 9 -9.39 26.96 -1.42
CA SER A 9 -9.45 26.58 -0.01
C SER A 9 -8.09 26.08 0.50
N LEU A 10 -7.33 25.38 -0.34
CA LEU A 10 -5.98 24.94 -0.01
C LEU A 10 -5.01 26.12 0.16
N SER A 11 -5.11 27.14 -0.70
CA SER A 11 -4.26 28.34 -0.59
C SER A 11 -4.52 29.10 0.72
N GLN A 12 -5.75 29.09 1.24
CA GLN A 12 -6.05 29.65 2.56
C GLN A 12 -5.40 28.85 3.71
N VAL A 13 -5.22 27.53 3.54
CA VAL A 13 -4.61 26.65 4.54
C VAL A 13 -3.07 26.73 4.51
N LEU A 14 -2.47 26.79 3.32
CA LEU A 14 -1.02 26.77 3.13
C LEU A 14 -0.39 28.16 2.99
N GLY A 15 -1.17 29.19 2.68
CA GLY A 15 -0.69 30.51 2.24
C GLY A 15 -0.49 30.59 0.72
N ALA A 16 0.23 31.62 0.25
CA ALA A 16 0.41 31.99 -1.17
C ALA A 16 1.14 30.96 -2.07
N VAL A 17 1.31 29.71 -1.61
CA VAL A 17 2.03 28.63 -2.32
C VAL A 17 1.20 28.04 -3.47
N ALA A 18 -0.12 28.23 -3.47
CA ALA A 18 -1.04 27.58 -4.43
C ALA A 18 -1.61 28.51 -5.53
N ASP A 19 -1.16 29.77 -5.63
CA ASP A 19 -1.71 30.74 -6.59
C ASP A 19 -1.37 30.38 -8.05
N SER A 20 -0.25 29.70 -8.29
CA SER A 20 0.16 29.20 -9.61
C SER A 20 -0.71 28.04 -10.12
N LEU A 21 -1.31 27.26 -9.22
CA LEU A 21 -2.12 26.08 -9.55
C LEU A 21 -3.53 26.44 -10.03
N ALA A 22 -4.05 27.60 -9.61
CA ALA A 22 -5.39 28.06 -10.00
C ALA A 22 -5.48 28.48 -11.49
N VAL A 23 -4.34 28.71 -12.14
CA VAL A 23 -4.25 29.16 -13.54
C VAL A 23 -4.07 27.99 -14.52
N ALA A 24 -3.77 26.79 -14.01
CA ALA A 24 -3.56 25.61 -14.85
C ALA A 24 -4.87 25.10 -15.48
N ASP A 25 -4.78 24.55 -16.70
CA ASP A 25 -5.94 23.97 -17.41
C ASP A 25 -6.57 22.77 -16.66
N SER A 26 -5.75 22.04 -15.90
CA SER A 26 -6.16 20.90 -15.06
C SER A 26 -5.58 21.01 -13.64
N PRO A 27 -6.17 21.86 -12.77
CA PRO A 27 -5.60 22.20 -11.46
C PRO A 27 -5.44 20.98 -10.53
N ALA A 28 -6.34 20.00 -10.60
CA ALA A 28 -6.26 18.78 -9.79
C ALA A 28 -5.05 17.91 -10.16
N VAL A 29 -4.78 17.73 -11.46
CA VAL A 29 -3.64 16.96 -11.95
C VAL A 29 -2.34 17.70 -11.67
N ALA A 30 -2.31 19.03 -11.85
CA ALA A 30 -1.17 19.86 -11.49
C ALA A 30 -0.83 19.71 -10.00
N LEU A 31 -1.83 19.78 -9.11
CA LEU A 31 -1.67 19.60 -7.67
C LEU A 31 -1.20 18.18 -7.29
N LEU A 32 -1.63 17.15 -8.02
CA LEU A 32 -1.17 15.77 -7.82
C LEU A 32 0.34 15.63 -8.05
N HIS A 33 0.89 16.31 -9.06
CA HIS A 33 2.30 16.22 -9.43
C HIS A 33 3.18 17.33 -8.88
N ASP A 34 2.61 18.37 -8.27
CA ASP A 34 3.38 19.43 -7.60
C ASP A 34 4.12 18.87 -6.38
N GLU A 35 5.46 18.88 -6.44
CA GLU A 35 6.33 18.40 -5.38
C GLU A 35 6.47 19.41 -4.24
N ALA A 36 6.46 20.72 -4.53
CA ALA A 36 6.64 21.76 -3.53
C ALA A 36 5.41 21.85 -2.61
N VAL A 37 4.21 21.93 -3.21
CA VAL A 37 2.95 21.90 -2.48
C VAL A 37 2.78 20.55 -1.78
N GLY A 38 3.14 19.45 -2.44
CA GLY A 38 3.13 18.12 -1.84
C GLY A 38 4.03 18.00 -0.60
N ALA A 39 5.22 18.59 -0.62
CA ALA A 39 6.16 18.60 0.49
C ALA A 39 5.66 19.46 1.66
N GLU A 40 5.09 20.63 1.39
CA GLU A 40 4.51 21.49 2.44
C GLU A 40 3.33 20.81 3.13
N ILE A 41 2.38 20.24 2.36
CA ILE A 41 1.25 19.47 2.92
C ILE A 41 1.77 18.32 3.78
N SER A 42 2.73 17.56 3.28
CA SER A 42 3.28 16.41 4.00
C SER A 42 4.02 16.84 5.28
N THR A 43 4.68 17.99 5.27
CA THR A 43 5.35 18.58 6.44
C THR A 43 4.33 19.01 7.49
N ARG A 44 3.26 19.69 7.07
CA ARG A 44 2.13 20.06 7.95
C ARG A 44 1.48 18.83 8.57
N LEU A 45 1.22 17.79 7.77
CA LEU A 45 0.63 16.54 8.26
C LEU A 45 1.50 15.84 9.30
N ARG A 46 2.83 15.89 9.17
CA ARG A 46 3.78 15.32 10.14
C ARG A 46 3.99 16.18 11.39
N GLY A 47 3.54 17.43 11.40
CA GLY A 47 3.65 18.34 12.55
C GLY A 47 2.94 17.82 13.82
N PRO A 48 3.42 18.14 15.04
CA PRO A 48 3.02 17.47 16.28
C PRO A 48 1.53 17.58 16.63
N ASN A 49 0.87 18.69 16.27
CA ASN A 49 -0.55 18.94 16.55
C ASN A 49 -1.47 18.58 15.38
N SER A 50 -0.91 18.10 14.27
CA SER A 50 -1.67 17.74 13.08
C SER A 50 -2.68 16.62 13.36
N GLY A 51 -3.88 16.77 12.81
CA GLY A 51 -4.96 15.79 12.91
C GLY A 51 -5.72 15.82 14.24
N ALA A 52 -5.38 16.72 15.17
CA ALA A 52 -6.14 16.93 16.39
C ALA A 52 -7.21 18.01 16.20
N GLY A 53 -8.40 17.80 16.79
CA GLY A 53 -9.47 18.81 16.80
C GLY A 53 -9.91 19.24 15.39
N ASP A 54 -10.05 20.56 15.20
CA ASP A 54 -10.49 21.20 13.96
C ASP A 54 -9.29 21.59 13.08
N ASP A 55 -8.55 20.58 12.64
CA ASP A 55 -7.41 20.75 11.74
C ASP A 55 -7.90 21.10 10.33
N ASN A 56 -7.63 22.34 9.89
CA ASN A 56 -8.09 22.87 8.60
C ASN A 56 -7.59 22.05 7.40
N LEU A 57 -6.41 21.43 7.49
CA LEU A 57 -5.87 20.61 6.42
C LEU A 57 -6.60 19.25 6.37
N CYS A 58 -6.91 18.65 7.52
CA CYS A 58 -7.74 17.46 7.58
C CYS A 58 -9.15 17.72 7.08
N ARG A 59 -9.72 18.89 7.42
CA ARG A 59 -11.01 19.33 6.89
C ARG A 59 -10.96 19.47 5.36
N TRP A 60 -9.92 20.10 4.83
CA TRP A 60 -9.72 20.22 3.40
C TRP A 60 -9.61 18.85 2.71
N LEU A 61 -8.83 17.91 3.27
CA LEU A 61 -8.72 16.54 2.75
C LEU A 61 -10.08 15.83 2.74
N TYR A 62 -10.86 15.99 3.80
CA TYR A 62 -12.20 15.42 3.91
C TYR A 62 -13.14 15.99 2.84
N ASP A 63 -13.28 17.32 2.77
CA ASP A 63 -14.18 17.99 1.82
C ASP A 63 -13.76 17.75 0.35
N THR A 64 -12.45 17.66 0.10
CA THR A 64 -11.88 17.37 -1.23
C THR A 64 -12.20 15.96 -1.68
N PHE A 65 -12.11 14.97 -0.79
CA PHE A 65 -12.43 13.59 -1.13
C PHE A 65 -13.93 13.40 -1.44
N GLN A 66 -14.80 14.16 -0.78
CA GLN A 66 -16.25 14.15 -0.97
C GLN A 66 -16.71 14.85 -2.27
N SER A 67 -15.81 15.44 -3.05
CA SER A 67 -16.15 16.21 -4.26
C SER A 67 -16.72 15.38 -5.43
N ASN A 68 -16.69 14.04 -5.36
CA ASN A 68 -16.99 13.09 -6.46
C ASN A 68 -16.14 13.28 -7.73
N ASP A 69 -15.11 14.12 -7.68
CA ASP A 69 -14.14 14.29 -8.75
C ASP A 69 -13.00 13.27 -8.58
N PRO A 70 -12.77 12.37 -9.55
CA PRO A 70 -11.75 11.33 -9.43
C PRO A 70 -10.34 11.91 -9.30
N ASP A 71 -10.02 13.04 -9.94
CA ASP A 71 -8.69 13.62 -9.90
C ASP A 71 -8.42 14.26 -8.53
N LEU A 72 -9.41 14.92 -7.94
CA LEU A 72 -9.32 15.43 -6.56
C LEU A 72 -9.23 14.29 -5.53
N GLN A 73 -9.94 13.18 -5.76
CA GLN A 73 -9.81 12.00 -4.91
C GLN A 73 -8.39 11.41 -4.98
N LEU A 74 -7.75 11.39 -6.16
CA LEU A 74 -6.34 10.99 -6.29
C LEU A 74 -5.41 11.93 -5.52
N VAL A 75 -5.66 13.24 -5.53
CA VAL A 75 -4.89 14.20 -4.73
C VAL A 75 -4.98 13.88 -3.24
N VAL A 76 -6.16 13.53 -2.71
CA VAL A 76 -6.29 13.12 -1.31
C VAL A 76 -5.55 11.82 -1.04
N LEU A 77 -5.68 10.83 -1.94
CA LEU A 77 -5.01 9.53 -1.82
C LEU A 77 -3.48 9.66 -1.85
N LYS A 78 -2.90 10.64 -2.57
CA LYS A 78 -1.45 10.95 -2.52
C LYS A 78 -0.94 11.14 -1.10
N PHE A 79 -1.76 11.70 -0.19
CA PHE A 79 -1.36 11.95 1.20
C PHE A 79 -1.76 10.84 2.17
N MET A 80 -2.46 9.81 1.70
CA MET A 80 -2.92 8.69 2.54
C MET A 80 -1.78 7.96 3.26
N PRO A 81 -0.61 7.67 2.63
CA PRO A 81 0.55 7.13 3.35
C PRO A 81 0.97 7.97 4.56
N THR A 82 0.97 9.29 4.42
CA THR A 82 1.35 10.22 5.48
C THR A 82 0.29 10.27 6.58
N VAL A 83 -0.99 10.35 6.21
CA VAL A 83 -2.10 10.33 7.16
C VAL A 83 -2.09 9.04 7.98
N ALA A 84 -2.02 7.87 7.35
CA ALA A 84 -1.94 6.59 8.06
C ALA A 84 -0.67 6.46 8.90
N GLY A 85 0.48 6.85 8.31
CA GLY A 85 1.79 6.93 8.95
C GLY A 85 1.73 7.58 10.33
N VAL A 86 1.35 8.85 10.31
CA VAL A 86 1.29 9.71 11.49
C VAL A 86 0.19 9.26 12.43
N TYR A 87 -1.02 8.96 11.90
CA TYR A 87 -2.14 8.52 12.71
C TYR A 87 -1.81 7.26 13.51
N LEU A 88 -1.30 6.21 12.86
CA LEU A 88 -0.98 4.95 13.53
C LEU A 88 0.10 5.14 14.61
N SER A 89 1.11 5.97 14.32
CA SER A 89 2.19 6.28 15.26
C SER A 89 1.68 6.98 16.52
N ARG A 90 0.71 7.90 16.38
CA ARG A 90 0.14 8.69 17.49
C ARG A 90 -1.03 8.00 18.19
N ALA A 91 -1.77 7.14 17.49
CA ALA A 91 -2.94 6.47 18.03
C ALA A 91 -2.62 5.55 19.21
N VAL A 92 -1.35 5.12 19.36
CA VAL A 92 -0.89 4.36 20.52
C VAL A 92 -0.72 5.26 21.76
N SER A 93 -0.39 6.54 21.57
CA SER A 93 -0.28 7.54 22.63
C SER A 93 -1.65 8.03 23.17
N ARG A 94 -2.76 7.47 22.64
CA ARG A 94 -4.15 7.79 23.04
C ARG A 94 -4.51 9.28 22.95
N GLN A 95 -3.80 10.03 22.11
CA GLN A 95 -4.16 11.42 21.82
C GLN A 95 -5.39 11.44 20.90
N PRO A 96 -6.31 12.40 21.09
CA PRO A 96 -7.46 12.55 20.20
C PRO A 96 -6.99 13.07 18.83
N LEU A 97 -7.26 12.29 17.77
CA LEU A 97 -6.85 12.59 16.40
C LEU A 97 -8.08 12.71 15.48
N ALA A 98 -9.08 13.48 15.94
CA ALA A 98 -10.39 13.57 15.30
C ALA A 98 -10.33 13.98 13.81
N GLY A 99 -9.39 14.86 13.43
CA GLY A 99 -9.19 15.26 12.04
C GLY A 99 -8.74 14.09 11.15
N PHE A 100 -7.73 13.34 11.58
CA PHE A 100 -7.31 12.14 10.83
C PHE A 100 -8.38 11.05 10.82
N GLU A 101 -9.07 10.86 11.95
CA GLU A 101 -10.16 9.89 12.05
C GLU A 101 -11.32 10.23 11.11
N ALA A 102 -11.65 11.51 10.94
CA ALA A 102 -12.67 11.95 9.99
C ALA A 102 -12.26 11.63 8.53
N VAL A 103 -11.02 11.90 8.14
CA VAL A 103 -10.50 11.58 6.79
C VAL A 103 -10.51 10.07 6.55
N LEU A 104 -10.02 9.28 7.50
CA LEU A 104 -9.99 7.81 7.40
C LEU A 104 -11.40 7.21 7.34
N LEU A 105 -12.35 7.74 8.11
CA LEU A 105 -13.74 7.32 8.06
C LEU A 105 -14.41 7.71 6.74
N ALA A 106 -14.08 8.86 6.15
CA ALA A 106 -14.59 9.24 4.84
C ALA A 106 -14.15 8.27 3.74
N LEU A 107 -12.86 7.92 3.73
CA LEU A 107 -12.28 6.92 2.82
C LEU A 107 -12.95 5.55 3.02
N TYR A 108 -13.10 5.13 4.27
CA TYR A 108 -13.75 3.87 4.61
C TYR A 108 -15.23 3.84 4.18
N ALA A 109 -15.99 4.90 4.45
CA ALA A 109 -17.38 5.02 4.07
C ALA A 109 -17.57 4.97 2.55
N TYR A 110 -16.71 5.67 1.80
CA TYR A 110 -16.71 5.60 0.35
C TYR A 110 -16.54 4.16 -0.16
N GLU A 111 -15.59 3.41 0.40
CA GLU A 111 -15.40 2.01 0.01
C GLU A 111 -16.58 1.13 0.41
N THR A 112 -17.18 1.35 1.58
CA THR A 112 -18.36 0.58 2.01
C THR A 112 -19.55 0.76 1.07
N VAL A 113 -19.76 1.98 0.57
CA VAL A 113 -20.81 2.28 -0.41
C VAL A 113 -20.45 1.67 -1.76
N THR A 114 -19.19 1.78 -2.18
CA THR A 114 -18.71 1.21 -3.45
C THR A 114 -18.88 -0.31 -3.51
N ARG A 115 -18.66 -1.01 -2.40
CA ARG A 115 -18.86 -2.47 -2.34
C ARG A 115 -20.31 -2.92 -2.20
N GLY A 116 -21.25 -2.02 -1.92
CA GLY A 116 -22.69 -2.34 -1.94
C GLY A 116 -23.12 -3.50 -1.04
N ASN A 117 -22.55 -3.64 0.17
CA ASN A 117 -22.74 -4.80 1.08
C ASN A 117 -22.26 -6.16 0.55
N GLU A 118 -21.45 -6.18 -0.50
CA GLU A 118 -20.86 -7.41 -1.02
C GLU A 118 -19.45 -7.66 -0.46
N ALA A 119 -19.11 -8.94 -0.32
CA ALA A 119 -17.76 -9.35 0.00
C ALA A 119 -16.90 -9.28 -1.26
N GLU A 120 -15.66 -8.83 -1.11
CA GLU A 120 -14.72 -8.86 -2.22
C GLU A 120 -14.27 -10.31 -2.45
N SER A 121 -14.67 -10.88 -3.57
CA SER A 121 -14.42 -12.29 -3.90
C SER A 121 -13.71 -12.42 -5.24
N LEU A 122 -12.90 -13.46 -5.37
CA LEU A 122 -12.15 -13.79 -6.58
C LEU A 122 -12.44 -15.26 -6.96
N THR A 123 -12.59 -15.54 -8.24
CA THR A 123 -12.68 -16.91 -8.74
C THR A 123 -11.27 -17.45 -8.93
N LEU A 124 -10.91 -18.50 -8.19
CA LEU A 124 -9.59 -19.11 -8.31
C LEU A 124 -9.49 -19.84 -9.66
N PRO A 125 -8.46 -19.54 -10.47
CA PRO A 125 -8.22 -20.27 -11.70
C PRO A 125 -7.94 -21.75 -11.43
N ASP A 126 -8.59 -22.63 -12.19
CA ASP A 126 -8.36 -24.08 -12.17
C ASP A 126 -7.95 -24.53 -13.58
N LEU A 127 -6.80 -25.21 -13.69
CA LEU A 127 -6.29 -25.76 -14.95
C LEU A 127 -7.21 -26.83 -15.56
N SER A 128 -8.12 -27.38 -14.76
CA SER A 128 -9.16 -28.31 -15.21
C SER A 128 -10.22 -27.63 -16.10
N ASN A 129 -10.38 -26.31 -15.95
CA ASN A 129 -11.32 -25.51 -16.73
C ASN A 129 -10.58 -24.79 -17.87
N PRO A 130 -11.17 -24.69 -19.08
CA PRO A 130 -10.59 -23.90 -20.15
C PRO A 130 -10.51 -22.43 -19.73
N SER A 131 -9.47 -21.75 -20.18
CA SER A 131 -9.20 -20.34 -19.90
C SER A 131 -8.67 -19.65 -21.15
N VAL A 132 -8.58 -18.32 -21.11
CA VAL A 132 -8.04 -17.51 -22.22
C VAL A 132 -6.64 -17.97 -22.67
N TYR A 133 -5.85 -18.56 -21.77
CA TYR A 133 -4.46 -18.97 -22.04
C TYR A 133 -4.27 -20.47 -22.26
N HIS A 134 -5.28 -21.30 -21.97
CA HIS A 134 -5.12 -22.74 -21.97
C HIS A 134 -6.45 -23.45 -22.26
N GLU A 135 -6.41 -24.36 -23.22
CA GLU A 135 -7.53 -25.26 -23.51
C GLU A 135 -7.45 -26.48 -22.59
N GLY A 136 -8.48 -26.71 -21.78
CA GLY A 136 -8.53 -27.87 -20.89
C GLY A 136 -8.52 -29.18 -21.69
N LYS A 137 -7.70 -30.16 -21.28
CA LYS A 137 -7.87 -31.55 -21.76
C LYS A 137 -9.16 -32.09 -21.15
N ALA A 138 -10.28 -31.92 -21.84
CA ALA A 138 -11.58 -32.40 -21.38
C ALA A 138 -11.51 -33.92 -21.14
N SER A 139 -11.50 -34.35 -19.88
CA SER A 139 -11.78 -35.74 -19.57
C SER A 139 -13.29 -35.96 -19.79
N PRO A 140 -13.72 -36.95 -20.59
CA PRO A 140 -15.12 -37.09 -21.02
C PRO A 140 -16.12 -37.46 -19.90
N LYS A 141 -15.70 -37.42 -18.62
CA LYS A 141 -16.48 -37.91 -17.47
C LYS A 141 -16.59 -36.95 -16.28
N LYS A 142 -16.09 -35.72 -16.38
CA LYS A 142 -16.34 -34.70 -15.34
C LYS A 142 -16.98 -33.49 -15.99
N SER A 143 -18.20 -33.18 -15.55
CA SER A 143 -18.82 -31.86 -15.73
C SER A 143 -17.79 -30.78 -15.36
N ALA A 144 -17.84 -29.62 -16.03
CA ALA A 144 -16.99 -28.46 -15.73
C ALA A 144 -16.78 -28.34 -14.21
N ALA A 145 -15.51 -28.34 -13.78
CA ALA A 145 -15.19 -28.37 -12.36
C ALA A 145 -15.79 -27.12 -11.71
N GLU A 146 -16.48 -27.30 -10.58
CA GLU A 146 -17.12 -26.23 -9.83
C GLU A 146 -16.12 -25.11 -9.55
N LEU A 147 -16.48 -23.89 -9.95
CA LEU A 147 -15.62 -22.73 -9.83
C LEU A 147 -15.39 -22.43 -8.34
N THR A 148 -14.15 -22.55 -7.89
CA THR A 148 -13.80 -22.25 -6.50
C THR A 148 -13.73 -20.75 -6.30
N VAL A 149 -14.64 -20.19 -5.50
CA VAL A 149 -14.66 -18.76 -5.14
C VAL A 149 -13.96 -18.55 -3.80
N ALA A 150 -12.96 -17.68 -3.77
CA ALA A 150 -12.27 -17.28 -2.55
C ALA A 150 -12.65 -15.85 -2.16
N VAL A 151 -12.97 -15.64 -0.88
CA VAL A 151 -13.26 -14.31 -0.33
C VAL A 151 -11.95 -13.66 0.10
N LEU A 152 -11.58 -12.55 -0.55
CA LEU A 152 -10.40 -11.75 -0.21
C LEU A 152 -10.64 -10.87 1.00
N SER A 153 -11.83 -10.29 1.08
CA SER A 153 -12.16 -9.26 2.04
C SER A 153 -13.64 -9.41 2.40
N PRO A 154 -13.99 -9.59 3.69
CA PRO A 154 -15.38 -9.71 4.09
C PRO A 154 -16.14 -8.41 3.85
N VAL A 155 -17.47 -8.49 3.89
CA VAL A 155 -18.38 -7.33 3.80
C VAL A 155 -17.95 -6.25 4.80
N LEU A 156 -17.94 -5.00 4.35
CA LEU A 156 -17.57 -3.86 5.18
C LEU A 156 -18.79 -3.34 5.96
N GLU A 157 -18.72 -3.40 7.28
CA GLU A 157 -19.72 -2.80 8.17
C GLU A 157 -19.52 -1.29 8.27
N PRO A 158 -20.56 -0.44 8.10
CA PRO A 158 -20.40 1.00 8.23
C PRO A 158 -20.05 1.40 9.67
N TYR A 159 -19.01 2.22 9.84
CA TYR A 159 -18.58 2.72 11.15
C TYR A 159 -18.72 4.23 11.23
N GLY A 160 -19.26 4.74 12.34
CA GLY A 160 -19.35 6.17 12.64
C GLY A 160 -18.19 6.72 13.47
N THR A 161 -17.38 5.86 14.11
CA THR A 161 -16.24 6.26 14.95
C THR A 161 -15.08 5.27 14.85
N VAL A 162 -13.85 5.74 14.99
CA VAL A 162 -12.65 4.89 14.94
C VAL A 162 -12.36 4.30 16.32
N ARG A 163 -12.77 3.05 16.54
CA ARG A 163 -12.43 2.30 17.77
C ARG A 163 -11.11 1.56 17.61
N SER A 164 -10.40 1.34 18.71
CA SER A 164 -9.10 0.61 18.70
C SER A 164 -9.18 -0.76 18.04
N THR A 165 -10.28 -1.50 18.23
CA THR A 165 -10.51 -2.83 17.64
C THR A 165 -10.78 -2.81 16.14
N LYS A 166 -11.31 -1.70 15.61
CA LYS A 166 -11.66 -1.55 14.19
C LYS A 166 -10.63 -0.70 13.42
N ARG A 167 -9.74 -0.01 14.14
CA ARG A 167 -8.72 0.90 13.59
C ARG A 167 -7.91 0.28 12.46
N ALA A 168 -7.36 -0.92 12.69
CA ALA A 168 -6.52 -1.57 11.69
C ALA A 168 -7.30 -1.88 10.40
N ARG A 169 -8.58 -2.27 10.51
CA ARG A 169 -9.43 -2.52 9.35
C ARG A 169 -9.77 -1.23 8.60
N ILE A 170 -10.11 -0.16 9.30
CA ILE A 170 -10.40 1.15 8.71
C ILE A 170 -9.18 1.67 7.94
N VAL A 171 -8.01 1.69 8.59
CA VAL A 171 -6.76 2.13 7.97
C VAL A 171 -6.35 1.19 6.84
N GLY A 172 -6.50 -0.12 7.01
CA GLY A 172 -6.21 -1.12 6.00
C GLY A 172 -7.01 -0.90 4.72
N VAL A 173 -8.32 -0.68 4.83
CA VAL A 173 -9.19 -0.37 3.67
C VAL A 173 -8.80 0.95 3.01
N ALA A 174 -8.45 1.98 3.78
CA ALA A 174 -7.96 3.23 3.21
C ALA A 174 -6.63 3.04 2.44
N LEU A 175 -5.75 2.13 2.90
CA LEU A 175 -4.54 1.75 2.18
C LEU A 175 -4.82 0.87 0.96
N GLU A 176 -5.87 0.04 0.98
CA GLU A 176 -6.36 -0.69 -0.20
C GLU A 176 -6.82 0.28 -1.30
N LEU A 177 -7.57 1.33 -0.93
CA LEU A 177 -7.97 2.40 -1.86
C LEU A 177 -6.75 3.08 -2.51
N TYR A 178 -5.74 3.41 -1.70
CA TYR A 178 -4.46 3.93 -2.20
C TYR A 178 -3.79 2.92 -3.15
N TYR A 179 -3.70 1.65 -2.76
CA TYR A 179 -3.09 0.60 -3.57
C TYR A 179 -3.79 0.44 -4.93
N ASN A 180 -5.12 0.52 -4.98
CA ASN A 180 -5.89 0.42 -6.21
C ASN A 180 -5.58 1.55 -7.21
N LYS A 181 -4.99 2.65 -6.75
CA LYS A 181 -4.59 3.80 -7.56
C LYS A 181 -3.07 4.02 -7.57
N ILE A 182 -2.28 3.07 -7.09
CA ILE A 182 -0.84 3.23 -6.84
C ILE A 182 -0.01 3.54 -8.10
N SER A 183 -0.45 3.09 -9.27
CA SER A 183 0.22 3.38 -10.55
C SER A 183 0.23 4.88 -10.85
N SER A 184 -0.85 5.59 -10.52
CA SER A 184 -0.99 7.04 -10.68
C SER A 184 -0.31 7.86 -9.58
N MET A 185 0.15 7.23 -8.50
CA MET A 185 0.72 7.94 -7.35
C MET A 185 2.17 8.38 -7.60
N PRO A 186 2.55 9.62 -7.22
CA PRO A 186 3.92 10.10 -7.38
C PRO A 186 4.89 9.33 -6.47
N ALA A 187 6.18 9.36 -6.83
CA ALA A 187 7.24 8.66 -6.10
C ALA A 187 7.34 9.10 -4.62
N SER A 188 7.15 10.40 -4.34
CA SER A 188 7.17 10.96 -2.98
C SER A 188 6.14 10.32 -2.03
N SER A 189 4.94 10.02 -2.53
CA SER A 189 3.89 9.33 -1.77
C SER A 189 4.28 7.89 -1.43
N LYS A 190 4.86 7.18 -2.42
CA LYS A 190 5.36 5.80 -2.29
C LYS A 190 6.53 5.72 -1.31
N LEU A 191 7.48 6.65 -1.41
CA LEU A 191 8.62 6.78 -0.50
C LEU A 191 8.14 7.01 0.94
N ALA A 192 7.22 7.96 1.14
CA ALA A 192 6.65 8.22 2.45
C ALA A 192 6.02 6.97 3.08
N PHE A 193 5.32 6.14 2.29
CA PHE A 193 4.80 4.87 2.80
C PHE A 193 5.90 3.93 3.30
N CYS A 194 6.95 3.74 2.48
CA CYS A 194 8.07 2.87 2.85
C CYS A 194 8.79 3.39 4.10
N GLU A 195 8.97 4.70 4.25
CA GLU A 195 9.53 5.33 5.47
C GLU A 195 8.70 5.00 6.72
N PHE A 196 7.37 5.09 6.65
CA PHE A 196 6.52 4.73 7.79
C PHE A 196 6.58 3.25 8.14
N CYS A 197 6.74 2.36 7.15
CA CYS A 197 7.01 0.94 7.41
C CYS A 197 8.31 0.73 8.22
N LEU A 198 9.35 1.54 7.98
CA LEU A 198 10.57 1.52 8.79
C LEU A 198 10.30 2.00 10.23
N ALA A 199 9.48 3.04 10.39
CA ALA A 199 9.16 3.63 11.69
C ALA A 199 8.23 2.75 12.56
N TRP A 200 7.31 2.00 11.93
CA TRP A 200 6.38 1.11 12.62
C TRP A 200 7.01 -0.19 13.11
N VAL A 201 8.20 -0.52 12.61
CA VAL A 201 8.92 -1.71 13.04
C VAL A 201 9.74 -1.37 14.26
N TRP A 202 9.60 -2.23 15.28
CA TRP A 202 10.17 -2.08 16.62
C TRP A 202 11.56 -1.44 16.60
N GLN A 203 11.64 -0.17 17.01
CA GLN A 203 12.91 0.55 17.23
C GLN A 203 13.65 0.08 18.50
N GLY A 204 13.21 -1.00 19.15
CA GLY A 204 13.90 -1.54 20.32
C GLY A 204 15.06 -2.47 19.98
N GLN A 205 15.28 -2.80 18.69
CA GLN A 205 16.50 -3.50 18.28
C GLN A 205 17.61 -2.47 18.14
N LYS A 206 18.08 -1.93 19.27
CA LYS A 206 19.53 -1.80 19.38
C LYS A 206 20.04 -3.22 19.17
N THR A 207 20.69 -3.47 18.04
CA THR A 207 21.47 -4.67 17.84
C THR A 207 22.31 -4.86 19.09
N CYS A 208 22.05 -5.92 19.85
CA CYS A 208 23.02 -6.46 20.80
C CYS A 208 24.15 -7.07 19.97
N GLU A 209 24.83 -6.27 19.17
CA GLU A 209 26.06 -6.63 18.49
C GLU A 209 27.15 -5.74 19.09
N GLY A 210 27.86 -6.36 20.02
CA GLY A 210 29.16 -5.98 20.57
C GLY A 210 29.53 -4.51 20.61
N LYS A 211 29.39 -3.88 21.77
CA LYS A 211 30.42 -2.96 22.25
C LYS A 211 30.81 -3.31 23.68
N GLU A 212 32.08 -3.62 23.77
CA GLU A 212 32.89 -3.84 24.95
C GLU A 212 32.73 -2.72 25.97
N GLU A 213 33.02 -3.08 27.21
CA GLU A 213 33.14 -2.19 28.35
C GLU A 213 33.98 -0.95 28.01
N SER A 214 33.38 0.23 28.15
CA SER A 214 34.12 1.47 28.36
C SER A 214 33.21 2.39 29.15
N GLY A 215 33.54 2.54 30.44
CA GLY A 215 32.93 3.54 31.30
C GLY A 215 33.36 4.93 30.87
N ASP A 216 32.40 5.83 30.73
CA ASP A 216 32.58 7.23 31.09
C ASP A 216 31.21 7.87 31.37
N GLY A 217 31.17 8.67 32.43
CA GLY A 217 29.96 9.29 32.96
C GLY A 217 29.46 10.44 32.09
N LYS A 218 28.67 10.14 31.07
CA LYS A 218 27.81 11.12 30.40
C LYS A 218 26.39 11.03 30.92
N GLU A 219 25.84 12.19 31.30
CA GLU A 219 24.43 12.36 31.66
C GLU A 219 23.53 11.72 30.58
N PRO A 220 22.40 11.10 30.98
CA PRO A 220 21.49 10.49 30.03
C PRO A 220 20.88 11.56 29.13
N GLU A 221 21.30 11.55 27.86
CA GLU A 221 20.57 12.14 26.73
C GLU A 221 19.06 11.85 26.89
N PRO A 222 18.17 12.82 26.57
CA PRO A 222 16.74 12.64 26.74
C PRO A 222 16.31 11.37 26.02
N ALA A 223 15.74 10.43 26.78
CA ALA A 223 15.33 9.13 26.27
C ALA A 223 14.57 9.31 24.95
N PRO A 224 14.91 8.55 23.88
CA PRO A 224 14.22 8.66 22.62
C PRO A 224 12.72 8.55 22.89
N ALA A 225 11.95 9.49 22.34
CA ALA A 225 10.50 9.58 22.49
C ALA A 225 9.92 8.16 22.47
N ARG A 226 9.26 7.73 23.55
CA ARG A 226 8.78 6.36 23.74
C ARG A 226 8.23 5.83 22.42
N SER A 227 8.98 4.95 21.76
CA SER A 227 8.55 4.37 20.50
C SER A 227 7.44 3.40 20.83
N TYR A 228 6.22 3.88 20.68
CA TYR A 228 5.06 3.07 20.93
C TYR A 228 4.92 2.06 19.79
N ASN A 229 4.97 0.77 20.12
CA ASN A 229 4.78 -0.28 19.14
C ASN A 229 3.36 -0.21 18.57
N VAL A 230 3.24 0.21 17.31
CA VAL A 230 1.98 0.25 16.57
C VAL A 230 1.52 -1.20 16.37
N PRO A 231 0.38 -1.67 16.89
CA PRO A 231 -0.12 -3.01 16.57
C PRO A 231 -0.37 -3.15 15.06
N PHE A 232 0.10 -4.24 14.47
CA PHE A 232 0.10 -4.42 13.02
C PHE A 232 -0.53 -5.76 12.65
N PRO A 233 -1.86 -5.89 12.76
CA PRO A 233 -2.56 -7.13 12.43
C PRO A 233 -2.66 -7.33 10.91
N TRP A 234 -3.18 -8.49 10.51
CA TRP A 234 -3.20 -8.92 9.12
C TRP A 234 -3.91 -7.92 8.18
N GLU A 235 -4.98 -7.28 8.66
CA GLU A 235 -5.76 -6.30 7.90
C GLU A 235 -4.95 -5.06 7.51
N LEU A 236 -3.90 -4.74 8.28
CA LEU A 236 -2.97 -3.66 7.97
C LEU A 236 -1.75 -4.16 7.20
N PHE A 237 -1.30 -5.39 7.51
CA PHE A 237 -0.15 -6.00 6.85
C PHE A 237 -0.40 -6.28 5.36
N GLN A 238 -1.58 -6.80 5.01
CA GLN A 238 -1.91 -7.17 3.63
C GLN A 238 -1.81 -6.00 2.64
N PRO A 239 -2.44 -4.83 2.86
CA PRO A 239 -2.23 -3.70 1.96
C PRO A 239 -0.79 -3.16 2.04
N ALA A 240 -0.15 -3.18 3.21
CA ALA A 240 1.22 -2.71 3.35
C ALA A 240 2.22 -3.52 2.50
N ILE A 241 2.17 -4.85 2.56
CA ILE A 241 3.07 -5.69 1.77
C ILE A 241 2.80 -5.56 0.26
N ARG A 242 1.54 -5.32 -0.15
CA ARG A 242 1.18 -5.05 -1.55
C ARG A 242 1.74 -3.73 -2.04
N ILE A 243 1.62 -2.66 -1.25
CA ILE A 243 2.18 -1.34 -1.57
C ILE A 243 3.70 -1.42 -1.70
N VAL A 244 4.38 -2.00 -0.70
CA VAL A 244 5.85 -2.15 -0.75
C VAL A 244 6.27 -3.06 -1.90
N GLY A 245 5.50 -4.12 -2.19
CA GLY A 245 5.73 -4.99 -3.33
C GLY A 245 5.66 -4.27 -4.67
N HIS A 246 4.69 -3.36 -4.85
CA HIS A 246 4.65 -2.49 -6.01
C HIS A 246 5.89 -1.56 -6.06
N CYS A 247 6.25 -0.92 -4.95
CA CYS A 247 7.43 -0.06 -4.90
C CYS A 247 8.72 -0.81 -5.28
N LEU A 248 8.85 -2.07 -4.88
CA LEU A 248 10.02 -2.91 -5.13
C LEU A 248 10.07 -3.48 -6.55
N LEU A 249 8.93 -3.93 -7.09
CA LEU A 249 8.89 -4.73 -8.33
C LEU A 249 8.31 -4.00 -9.54
N ALA A 250 7.70 -2.81 -9.36
CA ALA A 250 7.12 -2.10 -10.50
C ALA A 250 8.22 -1.63 -11.47
N PRO A 251 8.03 -1.79 -12.80
CA PRO A 251 9.01 -1.37 -13.81
C PRO A 251 9.33 0.13 -13.74
N SER A 252 8.37 0.95 -13.33
CA SER A 252 8.50 2.40 -13.24
C SER A 252 9.13 2.90 -11.92
N SER A 253 9.57 2.00 -11.04
CA SER A 253 10.17 2.38 -9.75
C SER A 253 11.63 2.82 -9.93
N SER A 254 11.99 3.97 -9.35
CA SER A 254 13.40 4.40 -9.26
C SER A 254 14.21 3.44 -8.39
N GLU A 255 15.52 3.38 -8.62
CA GLU A 255 16.43 2.56 -7.80
C GLU A 255 16.41 2.97 -6.32
N GLU A 256 16.26 4.28 -6.05
CA GLU A 256 16.06 4.78 -4.70
C GLU A 256 14.79 4.19 -4.06
N LEU A 257 13.65 4.25 -4.75
CA LEU A 257 12.40 3.70 -4.24
C LEU A 257 12.50 2.18 -4.02
N LYS A 258 13.16 1.45 -4.91
CA LYS A 258 13.41 0.01 -4.75
C LYS A 258 14.26 -0.29 -3.52
N ALA A 259 15.34 0.48 -3.29
CA ALA A 259 16.22 0.29 -2.14
C ALA A 259 15.49 0.55 -0.81
N VAL A 260 14.71 1.65 -0.74
CA VAL A 260 13.90 1.97 0.44
C VAL A 260 12.80 0.92 0.64
N ALA A 261 12.13 0.49 -0.43
CA ALA A 261 11.11 -0.56 -0.38
C ALA A 261 11.68 -1.89 0.09
N TYR A 262 12.85 -2.31 -0.43
CA TYR A 262 13.53 -3.53 -0.01
C TYR A 262 13.80 -3.53 1.50
N THR A 263 14.32 -2.40 2.00
CA THR A 263 14.55 -2.20 3.44
C THR A 263 13.22 -2.26 4.22
N ALA A 264 12.15 -1.67 3.70
CA ALA A 264 10.82 -1.75 4.31
C ALA A 264 10.29 -3.19 4.40
N VAL A 265 10.44 -4.02 3.34
CA VAL A 265 10.06 -5.44 3.40
C VAL A 265 10.87 -6.19 4.45
N GLU A 266 12.17 -5.93 4.55
CA GLU A 266 13.03 -6.55 5.56
C GLU A 266 12.55 -6.23 6.97
N ARG A 267 12.19 -4.97 7.24
CA ARG A 267 11.63 -4.56 8.52
C ARG A 267 10.29 -5.25 8.80
N LEU A 268 9.39 -5.32 7.82
CA LEU A 268 8.12 -6.04 7.96
C LEU A 268 8.35 -7.54 8.24
N TYR A 269 9.33 -8.16 7.59
CA TYR A 269 9.72 -9.56 7.83
C TYR A 269 10.25 -9.78 9.25
N LEU A 270 11.20 -8.96 9.70
CA LEU A 270 11.74 -9.04 11.05
C LEU A 270 10.64 -8.92 12.10
N ARG A 271 9.72 -7.98 11.89
CA ARG A 271 8.56 -7.80 12.76
C ARG A 271 7.63 -9.01 12.76
N ALA A 272 7.26 -9.52 11.61
CA ALA A 272 6.39 -10.70 11.49
C ALA A 272 7.01 -11.93 12.18
N THR A 273 8.34 -12.05 12.12
CA THR A 273 9.11 -13.11 12.79
C THR A 273 9.09 -12.93 14.30
N HIS A 274 9.29 -11.71 14.79
CA HIS A 274 9.18 -11.38 16.21
C HIS A 274 7.76 -11.66 16.76
N ASP A 275 6.73 -11.22 16.04
CA ASP A 275 5.33 -11.40 16.42
C ASP A 275 4.83 -12.84 16.16
N MET A 276 5.69 -13.73 15.63
CA MET A 276 5.42 -15.14 15.35
C MET A 276 4.18 -15.38 14.47
N LYS A 277 4.02 -14.56 13.42
CA LYS A 277 2.87 -14.62 12.51
C LYS A 277 3.21 -15.30 11.18
N PRO A 278 2.85 -16.59 10.99
CA PRO A 278 3.34 -17.39 9.86
C PRO A 278 2.92 -16.84 8.48
N GLN A 279 1.70 -16.31 8.36
CA GLN A 279 1.20 -15.74 7.11
C GLN A 279 1.99 -14.49 6.68
N GLU A 280 2.29 -13.61 7.64
CA GLU A 280 3.09 -12.40 7.42
C GLU A 280 4.55 -12.74 7.09
N ILE A 281 5.14 -13.70 7.82
CA ILE A 281 6.50 -14.21 7.57
C ILE A 281 6.61 -14.74 6.14
N LEU A 282 5.65 -15.58 5.71
CA LEU A 282 5.65 -16.17 4.38
C LEU A 282 5.56 -15.09 3.29
N ALA A 283 4.62 -14.15 3.42
CA ALA A 283 4.44 -13.08 2.46
C ALA A 283 5.68 -12.18 2.34
N ALA A 284 6.23 -11.68 3.45
CA ALA A 284 7.40 -10.80 3.41
C ALA A 284 8.66 -11.52 2.96
N ARG A 285 8.88 -12.77 3.40
CA ARG A 285 10.04 -13.56 2.95
C ARG A 285 10.00 -13.85 1.46
N SER A 286 8.82 -14.12 0.92
CA SER A 286 8.64 -14.38 -0.52
C SER A 286 8.97 -13.12 -1.32
N LEU A 287 8.49 -11.95 -0.87
CA LEU A 287 8.81 -10.69 -1.51
C LEU A 287 10.31 -10.32 -1.42
N LEU A 288 10.97 -10.57 -0.29
CA LEU A 288 12.43 -10.40 -0.16
C LEU A 288 13.20 -11.26 -1.16
N ARG A 289 12.75 -12.49 -1.37
CA ARG A 289 13.37 -13.40 -2.35
C ARG A 289 13.19 -12.87 -3.77
N LEU A 290 11.99 -12.41 -4.12
CA LEU A 290 11.73 -11.79 -5.42
C LEU A 290 12.60 -10.55 -5.65
N GLY A 291 12.74 -9.69 -4.64
CA GLY A 291 13.60 -8.49 -4.73
C GLY A 291 15.10 -8.77 -4.86
N LYS A 292 15.56 -9.99 -4.54
CA LYS A 292 16.95 -10.43 -4.75
C LYS A 292 17.18 -11.13 -6.08
N MET A 293 16.12 -11.54 -6.78
CA MET A 293 16.30 -12.17 -8.08
C MET A 293 16.95 -11.16 -9.01
N PRO A 294 17.98 -11.57 -9.78
CA PRO A 294 18.49 -10.72 -10.84
C PRO A 294 17.29 -10.35 -11.73
N GLY A 295 17.27 -9.10 -12.23
CA GLY A 295 16.35 -8.74 -13.29
C GLY A 295 16.74 -9.56 -14.50
N ASP A 296 16.20 -10.76 -14.62
CA ASP A 296 16.35 -11.54 -15.82
C ASP A 296 15.68 -10.72 -16.91
N ASP A 297 16.48 -10.23 -17.86
CA ASP A 297 15.99 -9.93 -19.19
C ASP A 297 15.38 -11.25 -19.68
N ILE A 298 14.08 -11.45 -19.44
CA ILE A 298 13.34 -12.57 -19.98
C ILE A 298 13.40 -12.33 -21.49
N ALA A 299 14.37 -12.98 -22.15
CA ALA A 299 14.45 -13.01 -23.59
C ALA A 299 13.06 -13.39 -24.09
N GLU A 300 12.46 -12.54 -24.92
CA GLU A 300 11.17 -12.84 -25.53
C GLU A 300 11.27 -14.26 -26.11
N PRO A 301 10.38 -15.19 -25.72
CA PRO A 301 10.42 -16.52 -26.28
C PRO A 301 10.18 -16.36 -27.77
N THR A 302 11.19 -16.63 -28.58
CA THR A 302 11.05 -16.71 -30.03
C THR A 302 10.05 -17.83 -30.30
N ILE A 303 8.80 -17.48 -30.58
CA ILE A 303 7.78 -18.43 -31.01
C ILE A 303 8.18 -18.86 -32.43
N THR A 304 9.05 -19.87 -32.51
CA THR A 304 9.30 -20.58 -33.76
C THR A 304 8.06 -21.41 -34.05
N ALA A 305 7.17 -20.84 -34.87
CA ALA A 305 6.12 -21.58 -35.53
C ALA A 305 6.76 -22.57 -36.52
N ASN A 306 7.21 -23.73 -36.03
CA ASN A 306 7.52 -24.89 -36.85
C ASN A 306 6.98 -26.14 -36.17
N SER A 307 5.70 -26.39 -36.45
CA SER A 307 5.03 -27.66 -36.24
C SER A 307 5.50 -28.68 -37.28
N GLU A 308 6.68 -29.26 -37.11
CA GLU A 308 7.06 -30.47 -37.83
C GLU A 308 7.82 -31.42 -36.89
N TYR A 309 7.09 -32.03 -35.95
CA TYR A 309 7.49 -33.34 -35.46
C TYR A 309 7.11 -34.36 -36.54
N SER A 310 8.09 -34.68 -37.37
CA SER A 310 8.00 -35.67 -38.43
C SER A 310 7.57 -37.04 -37.89
N GLU A 311 6.66 -37.70 -38.62
CA GLU A 311 6.21 -39.09 -38.41
C GLU A 311 7.35 -40.14 -38.43
N GLU A 312 8.59 -39.74 -38.71
CA GLU A 312 9.75 -40.64 -38.77
C GLU A 312 10.20 -41.16 -37.40
N ALA A 313 9.90 -40.45 -36.31
CA ALA A 313 10.26 -40.92 -34.96
C ALA A 313 9.36 -42.09 -34.47
N LEU A 314 8.15 -42.22 -35.01
CA LEU A 314 7.19 -43.27 -34.62
C LEU A 314 7.36 -44.58 -35.41
N LYS A 315 8.05 -44.57 -36.55
CA LYS A 315 8.31 -45.80 -37.32
C LYS A 315 9.53 -46.59 -36.84
N LYS A 316 10.47 -45.98 -36.12
CA LYS A 316 11.68 -46.67 -35.62
C LYS A 316 11.46 -47.53 -34.38
N THR A 317 10.36 -47.36 -33.66
CA THR A 317 10.03 -48.19 -32.48
C THR A 317 9.18 -49.42 -32.80
N ALA A 318 8.69 -49.57 -34.03
CA ALA A 318 7.86 -50.70 -34.46
C ALA A 318 8.65 -51.83 -35.17
N GLN A 319 9.97 -51.71 -35.33
CA GLN A 319 10.84 -52.73 -35.95
C GLN A 319 11.71 -53.51 -34.94
N LEU A 320 11.44 -53.41 -33.64
CA LEU A 320 12.15 -54.15 -32.59
C LEU A 320 11.22 -54.95 -31.67
N ALA A 321 10.15 -55.50 -32.23
CA ALA A 321 9.31 -56.53 -31.60
C ALA A 321 9.23 -57.76 -32.50
#